data_AF-A0A7X8YBK4-F1
#
_entry.id   AF-A0A7X8YBK4-F1
#
_cell.length_a   1.000
_cell.length_b   1.000
_cell.length_c   1.000
_cell.angle_alpha   90.00
_cell.angle_beta   90.00
_cell.angle_gamma   90.00
#
_symmetry.space_group_name_H-M   'P 1'
#
loop_
_entity.id
_entity.type
_entity.pdbx_description
1 polymer ?
#
loop_
_entity_poly.entity_id
_entity_poly.type
_entity_poly.pdbx_seq_one_letter_code
_entity_poly.pdbx_strand_id
1 'polypeptide(L)'
;MTRILNITRNDAGQHEITDQHGKLVEGPFETNAAAWKALERLDSDSANRPPPRPKSDRQVLWGKPEKGKSKKQLRREQKIDARQQKQMKRDAHKAVGWVRDIASAKFDPQATRKFRDHKLGTFGAASEVKRIDPAAYLAEKAARGER
;
A
#
# COMPACT_ATOMS: atom_id res chain seq x y z
N MET A 1 34.81 2.94 9.57
CA MET A 1 36.22 3.35 9.51
C MET A 1 36.57 3.92 10.87
N THR A 2 37.42 3.24 11.61
CA THR A 2 37.89 3.68 12.94
C THR A 2 38.97 4.73 12.73
N ARG A 3 38.77 5.95 13.22
CA ARG A 3 39.77 7.02 13.19
C ARG A 3 40.49 7.01 14.53
N ILE A 4 41.81 6.87 14.51
CA ILE A 4 42.63 6.83 15.73
C ILE A 4 43.13 8.25 15.98
N LEU A 5 42.83 8.79 17.15
CA LEU A 5 43.20 10.13 17.59
C LEU A 5 44.18 10.03 18.76
N ASN A 6 45.21 10.87 18.73
CA ASN A 6 46.26 10.93 19.74
C ASN A 6 46.19 12.25 20.50
N ILE A 7 46.53 12.24 21.79
CA ILE A 7 46.71 13.45 22.59
C ILE A 7 48.21 13.71 22.70
N THR A 8 48.66 14.83 22.16
CA THR A 8 50.08 15.23 22.13
C THR A 8 50.29 16.51 22.94
N ARG A 9 51.48 16.68 23.52
CA ARG A 9 51.83 17.91 24.27
C ARG A 9 52.67 18.81 23.37
N ASN A 10 52.28 20.07 23.22
CA ASN A 10 53.00 21.09 22.46
C ASN A 10 54.13 21.69 23.31
N ASP A 11 55.06 22.42 22.68
CA ASP A 11 56.22 23.08 23.30
C ASP A 11 55.81 24.14 24.35
N ALA A 12 54.60 24.69 24.21
CA ALA A 12 53.98 25.59 25.18
C ALA A 12 53.40 24.87 26.43
N GLY A 13 53.52 23.54 26.49
CA GLY A 13 53.01 22.72 27.59
C GLY A 13 51.52 22.37 27.51
N GLN A 14 50.81 22.91 26.51
CA GLN A 14 49.40 22.65 26.21
C GLN A 14 49.19 21.30 25.52
N HIS A 15 47.99 20.75 25.60
CA HIS A 15 47.60 19.45 25.05
C HIS A 15 46.76 19.61 23.79
N GLU A 16 47.09 18.91 22.71
CA GLU A 16 46.37 18.99 21.44
C GLU A 16 45.89 17.61 21.01
N ILE A 17 44.73 17.55 20.35
CA ILE A 17 44.22 16.30 19.76
C ILE A 17 44.64 16.26 18.30
N THR A 18 45.49 15.30 17.95
CA THR A 18 46.02 15.10 16.60
C THR A 18 45.54 13.79 15.99
N ASP A 19 45.41 13.77 14.66
CA ASP A 19 45.15 12.54 13.90
C ASP A 19 46.44 11.70 13.77
N GLN A 20 46.34 10.46 13.29
CA GLN A 20 47.51 9.58 13.05
C GLN A 20 48.57 10.22 12.13
N HIS A 21 48.16 11.16 11.28
CA HIS A 21 49.02 11.90 10.37
C HIS A 21 49.63 13.18 10.98
N GLY A 22 49.49 13.39 12.28
CA GLY A 22 49.99 14.60 12.97
C GLY A 22 49.21 15.86 12.64
N LYS A 23 48.04 15.74 12.00
CA LYS A 23 47.17 16.88 11.69
C LYS A 23 46.35 17.25 12.91
N LEU A 24 46.38 18.52 13.30
CA LEU A 24 45.56 19.06 14.39
C LEU A 24 44.07 18.89 14.08
N VAL A 25 43.35 18.25 14.99
CA VAL A 25 41.89 18.01 14.89
C VAL A 25 41.14 19.00 15.77
N GLU A 26 41.54 19.15 17.03
CA GLU A 26 40.89 20.05 17.98
C GLU A 26 41.93 20.61 18.96
N GLY A 27 41.90 21.95 19.09
CA GLY A 27 42.42 22.85 20.13
C GLY A 27 43.79 22.61 20.79
N PRO A 28 44.50 23.66 21.19
CA PRO A 28 45.35 23.61 22.36
C PRO A 28 44.49 23.69 23.63
N PHE A 29 44.58 22.66 24.46
CA PHE A 29 43.92 22.53 25.75
C PHE A 29 44.95 22.76 26.87
N GLU A 30 44.62 23.61 27.83
CA GLU A 30 45.50 23.91 28.96
C GLU A 30 45.73 22.71 29.90
N THR A 31 44.82 21.73 29.89
CA THR A 31 44.88 20.56 30.79
C THR A 31 44.63 19.26 30.05
N ASN A 32 45.31 18.20 30.49
CA ASN A 32 45.12 16.85 29.95
C ASN A 32 43.66 16.39 30.07
N ALA A 33 43.01 16.69 31.20
CA ALA A 33 41.60 16.35 31.43
C ALA A 33 40.66 17.01 30.41
N ALA A 34 40.92 18.26 30.01
CA ALA A 34 40.13 18.93 28.99
C ALA A 34 40.29 18.28 27.60
N ALA A 35 41.50 17.83 27.27
CA ALA A 35 41.77 17.08 26.04
C ALA A 35 41.05 15.72 26.02
N TRP A 36 41.06 14.96 27.12
CA TRP A 36 40.31 13.70 27.24
C TRP A 36 38.80 13.90 27.10
N LYS A 37 38.25 14.94 27.75
CA LYS A 37 36.82 15.28 27.65
C LYS A 37 36.42 15.69 26.22
N ALA A 38 37.31 16.37 25.50
CA ALA A 38 37.07 16.71 24.10
C ALA A 38 37.12 15.47 23.18
N LEU A 39 38.05 14.56 23.43
CA LEU A 39 38.12 13.28 22.73
C LEU A 39 36.85 12.43 22.95
N GLU A 40 36.37 12.33 24.18
CA GLU A 40 35.15 11.60 24.53
C GLU A 40 33.91 12.16 23.82
N ARG A 41 33.85 13.48 23.63
CA ARG A 41 32.78 14.13 22.86
C ARG A 41 32.82 13.74 21.39
N LEU A 42 34.01 13.73 20.77
CA LEU A 42 34.20 13.33 19.38
C LEU A 42 33.85 11.86 19.15
N ASP A 43 34.20 10.99 20.11
CA ASP A 43 33.86 9.57 20.04
C ASP A 43 32.36 9.35 20.22
N SER A 44 31.74 10.07 21.16
CA SER A 44 30.30 10.03 21.43
C SER A 44 29.46 10.57 20.25
N ASP A 45 29.90 11.61 19.55
CA ASP A 45 29.24 12.11 18.34
C ASP A 45 29.28 11.08 17.20
N SER A 46 30.35 10.27 17.14
CA SER A 46 30.45 9.16 16.19
C SER A 46 29.56 7.97 16.58
N ALA A 47 29.46 7.68 17.89
CA ALA A 47 28.66 6.58 18.44
C ALA A 47 27.16 6.87 18.43
N ASN A 48 26.75 8.14 18.64
CA ASN A 48 25.35 8.57 18.63
C ASN A 48 24.77 8.76 17.23
N ARG A 49 25.60 8.66 16.17
CA ARG A 49 25.09 8.68 14.81
C ARG A 49 24.45 7.33 14.50
N PRO A 50 23.12 7.24 14.29
CA PRO A 50 22.52 5.98 13.89
C PRO A 50 23.19 5.48 12.61
N PRO A 51 23.49 4.17 12.52
CA PRO A 51 24.15 3.62 11.34
C PRO A 51 23.31 3.97 10.10
N PRO A 52 23.95 4.30 8.96
CA PRO A 52 23.23 4.55 7.72
C PRO A 52 22.38 3.30 7.43
N ARG A 53 21.05 3.47 7.40
CA ARG A 53 20.12 2.36 7.17
C ARG A 53 20.54 1.65 5.87
N PRO A 54 20.88 0.35 5.90
CA PRO A 54 21.26 -0.36 4.70
C PRO A 54 20.06 -0.36 3.75
N LYS A 55 20.27 0.09 2.51
CA LYS A 55 19.28 -0.09 1.45
C LYS A 55 19.08 -1.60 1.28
N SER A 56 17.88 -2.09 1.57
CA SER A 56 17.59 -3.53 1.52
C SER A 56 17.52 -4.00 0.06
N ASP A 57 18.67 -4.22 -0.56
CA ASP A 57 18.80 -4.84 -1.88
C ASP A 57 19.06 -6.35 -1.74
N ARG A 58 18.48 -6.96 -0.70
CA ARG A 58 18.58 -8.40 -0.47
C ARG A 58 17.71 -9.10 -1.50
N GLN A 59 18.34 -9.85 -2.41
CA GLN A 59 17.65 -10.82 -3.22
C GLN A 59 17.10 -11.89 -2.27
N VAL A 60 15.78 -11.95 -2.16
CA VAL A 60 15.11 -13.02 -1.40
C VAL A 60 15.04 -14.24 -2.32
N LEU A 61 15.11 -15.46 -1.77
CA LEU A 61 15.05 -16.72 -2.54
C LEU A 61 13.80 -16.86 -3.46
N TRP A 62 12.81 -15.98 -3.29
CA TRP A 62 11.53 -15.97 -4.00
C TRP A 62 11.42 -14.83 -5.03
N GLY A 63 12.54 -14.18 -5.38
CA GLY A 63 12.60 -13.11 -6.39
C GLY A 63 12.93 -11.73 -5.84
N LYS A 64 12.93 -10.72 -6.73
CA LYS A 64 13.17 -9.32 -6.35
C LYS A 64 11.97 -8.82 -5.55
N PRO A 65 12.15 -8.27 -4.33
CA PRO A 65 11.05 -7.65 -3.62
C PRO A 65 10.51 -6.50 -4.48
N GLU A 66 9.19 -6.49 -4.73
CA GLU A 66 8.58 -5.39 -5.45
C GLU A 66 8.89 -4.08 -4.73
N LYS A 67 9.41 -3.10 -5.48
CA LYS A 67 9.65 -1.77 -4.94
C LYS A 67 8.30 -1.22 -4.53
N GLY A 68 8.04 -1.18 -3.22
CA GLY A 68 6.81 -0.63 -2.67
C GLY A 68 6.53 0.74 -3.27
N LYS A 69 5.25 1.03 -3.57
CA LYS A 69 4.85 2.30 -4.16
C LYS A 69 5.39 3.46 -3.34
N SER A 70 5.93 4.48 -4.01
CA SER A 70 6.44 5.65 -3.31
C SER A 70 5.32 6.33 -2.51
N LYS A 71 5.67 6.96 -1.38
CA LYS A 71 4.69 7.71 -0.55
C LYS A 71 3.92 8.76 -1.35
N LYS A 72 4.55 9.36 -2.38
CA LYS A 72 3.93 10.32 -3.29
C LYS A 72 2.89 9.65 -4.20
N GLN A 73 3.18 8.46 -4.70
CA GLN A 73 2.25 7.67 -5.52
C GLN A 73 1.03 7.22 -4.71
N LEU A 74 1.23 6.70 -3.49
CA LEU A 74 0.14 6.32 -2.59
C LEU A 74 -0.80 7.50 -2.29
N ARG A 75 -0.24 8.68 -1.99
CA ARG A 75 -1.03 9.91 -1.78
C ARG A 75 -1.81 10.34 -3.01
N ARG A 76 -1.25 10.12 -4.22
CA ARG A 76 -1.92 10.45 -5.49
C ARG A 76 -3.10 9.51 -5.75
N GLU A 77 -2.90 8.21 -5.54
CA GLU A 77 -3.94 7.18 -5.68
C GLU A 77 -5.10 7.46 -4.72
N GLN A 78 -4.83 7.67 -3.42
CA GLN A 78 -5.85 8.03 -2.43
C GLN A 78 -6.65 9.29 -2.82
N LYS A 79 -5.99 10.30 -3.39
CA LYS A 79 -6.66 11.54 -3.84
C LYS A 79 -7.54 11.30 -5.07
N ILE A 80 -7.15 10.38 -5.95
CA ILE A 80 -7.96 9.98 -7.11
C ILE A 80 -9.19 9.21 -6.63
N ASP A 81 -9.02 8.23 -5.74
CA ASP A 81 -10.11 7.43 -5.19
C ASP A 81 -11.12 8.30 -4.45
N ALA A 82 -10.65 9.24 -3.61
CA ALA A 82 -11.52 10.17 -2.90
C ALA A 82 -12.32 11.08 -3.87
N ARG A 83 -11.72 11.49 -4.99
CA ARG A 83 -12.42 12.27 -6.03
C ARG A 83 -13.47 11.42 -6.74
N GLN A 84 -13.13 10.19 -7.11
CA GLN A 84 -14.05 9.25 -7.75
C GLN A 84 -15.24 8.95 -6.84
N GLN A 85 -15.00 8.65 -5.55
CA GLN A 85 -16.08 8.43 -4.57
C GLN A 85 -16.99 9.65 -4.42
N LYS A 86 -16.43 10.87 -4.37
CA LYS A 86 -17.22 12.11 -4.28
C LYS A 86 -18.07 12.32 -5.53
N GLN A 87 -17.53 12.01 -6.70
CA GLN A 87 -18.24 12.10 -7.97
C GLN A 87 -19.37 11.07 -8.03
N MET A 88 -19.09 9.80 -7.70
CA MET A 88 -20.11 8.75 -7.61
C MET A 88 -21.26 9.12 -6.68
N LYS A 89 -20.97 9.69 -5.50
CA LYS A 89 -22.03 10.18 -4.59
C LYS A 89 -22.88 11.26 -5.25
N ARG A 90 -22.28 12.22 -5.95
CA ARG A 90 -22.99 13.27 -6.67
C ARG A 90 -23.80 12.77 -7.86
N ASP A 91 -23.37 11.69 -8.50
CA ASP A 91 -24.10 11.11 -9.62
C ASP A 91 -25.24 10.21 -9.11
N ALA A 92 -25.05 9.51 -8.00
CA ALA A 92 -26.15 8.88 -7.25
C ALA A 92 -27.18 9.92 -6.75
N HIS A 93 -26.70 11.08 -6.26
CA HIS A 93 -27.30 12.43 -6.34
C HIS A 93 -28.39 12.69 -7.38
N LYS A 94 -28.05 12.40 -8.63
CA LYS A 94 -28.80 12.81 -9.81
C LYS A 94 -29.62 11.66 -10.40
N ALA A 95 -29.41 10.44 -9.91
CA ALA A 95 -30.18 9.28 -10.34
C ALA A 95 -31.66 9.44 -9.97
N VAL A 96 -32.55 8.96 -10.85
CA VAL A 96 -33.99 8.93 -10.64
C VAL A 96 -34.29 8.09 -9.38
N GLY A 97 -35.29 8.48 -8.58
CA GLY A 97 -35.58 7.91 -7.25
C GLY A 97 -35.58 6.38 -7.21
N TRP A 98 -36.24 5.72 -8.16
CA TRP A 98 -36.29 4.26 -8.24
C TRP A 98 -34.91 3.60 -8.48
N VAL A 99 -34.01 4.26 -9.22
CA VAL A 99 -32.62 3.80 -9.42
C VAL A 99 -31.82 3.95 -8.12
N ARG A 100 -32.02 5.04 -7.38
CA ARG A 100 -31.36 5.27 -6.09
C ARG A 100 -31.82 4.27 -5.03
N ASP A 101 -33.10 3.94 -4.98
CA ASP A 101 -33.66 3.00 -4.01
C ASP A 101 -33.21 1.55 -4.31
N ILE A 102 -33.18 1.15 -5.59
CA ILE A 102 -32.68 -0.17 -5.99
C ILE A 102 -31.16 -0.27 -5.81
N ALA A 103 -30.41 0.78 -6.15
CA ALA A 103 -28.96 0.80 -6.02
C ALA A 103 -28.51 0.86 -4.54
N SER A 104 -29.17 1.62 -3.68
CA SER A 104 -28.81 1.65 -2.24
C SER A 104 -28.99 0.29 -1.56
N ALA A 105 -30.02 -0.47 -1.94
CA ALA A 105 -30.24 -1.80 -1.38
C ALA A 105 -29.31 -2.87 -1.98
N LYS A 106 -28.87 -2.70 -3.23
CA LYS A 106 -28.32 -3.80 -4.05
C LYS A 106 -27.24 -3.38 -5.07
N PHE A 107 -26.55 -2.27 -4.94
CA PHE A 107 -25.48 -1.92 -5.90
C PHE A 107 -24.16 -2.56 -5.50
N ASP A 108 -23.61 -3.38 -6.39
CA ASP A 108 -22.26 -3.93 -6.29
C ASP A 108 -21.38 -3.22 -7.35
N PRO A 109 -20.51 -2.28 -6.93
CA PRO A 109 -19.67 -1.51 -7.86
C PRO A 109 -18.57 -2.34 -8.52
N GLN A 110 -18.30 -3.57 -8.06
CA GLN A 110 -17.29 -4.45 -8.63
C GLN A 110 -17.89 -5.58 -9.46
N ALA A 111 -19.24 -5.64 -9.58
CA ALA A 111 -19.98 -6.70 -10.27
C ALA A 111 -19.53 -8.12 -9.86
N THR A 112 -19.12 -8.29 -8.61
CA THR A 112 -18.66 -9.57 -8.02
C THR A 112 -19.79 -10.45 -7.50
N ARG A 113 -21.04 -10.06 -7.75
CA ARG A 113 -22.20 -10.85 -7.36
C ARG A 113 -22.09 -12.26 -7.88
N LYS A 114 -22.03 -13.21 -6.94
CA LYS A 114 -22.34 -14.61 -7.18
C LYS A 114 -23.70 -14.66 -7.86
N PHE A 115 -23.71 -15.03 -9.14
CA PHE A 115 -24.94 -15.31 -9.86
C PHE A 115 -25.71 -16.36 -9.04
N ARG A 116 -26.99 -16.11 -8.77
CA ARG A 116 -27.79 -17.04 -7.98
C ARG A 116 -28.27 -18.17 -8.87
N ASP A 117 -27.35 -19.07 -9.23
CA ASP A 117 -27.67 -20.26 -10.03
C ASP A 117 -28.81 -21.09 -9.40
N HIS A 118 -28.86 -21.12 -8.07
CA HIS A 118 -29.84 -21.89 -7.31
C HIS A 118 -31.29 -21.39 -7.40
N LYS A 119 -31.54 -20.19 -7.94
CA LYS A 119 -32.92 -19.65 -8.01
C LYS A 119 -33.73 -20.19 -9.18
N LEU A 120 -33.09 -20.88 -10.12
CA LEU A 120 -33.78 -21.55 -11.22
C LEU A 120 -34.33 -22.92 -10.82
N GLY A 121 -33.98 -23.42 -9.62
CA GLY A 121 -34.27 -24.79 -9.22
C GLY A 121 -33.57 -25.81 -10.13
N THR A 122 -33.58 -27.08 -9.75
CA THR A 122 -33.30 -28.13 -10.72
C THR A 122 -34.54 -28.21 -11.61
N PHE A 123 -34.43 -27.80 -12.88
CA PHE A 123 -35.48 -28.14 -13.85
C PHE A 123 -35.65 -29.65 -13.77
N GLY A 124 -36.84 -30.12 -13.32
CA GLY A 124 -37.15 -31.54 -13.32
C GLY A 124 -36.97 -32.11 -14.74
N ALA A 125 -36.97 -33.43 -14.87
CA ALA A 125 -36.91 -34.07 -16.19
C ALA A 125 -37.88 -33.34 -17.15
N ALA A 126 -37.36 -32.86 -18.27
CA ALA A 126 -38.15 -32.13 -19.25
C ALA A 126 -39.40 -32.97 -19.54
N SER A 127 -40.59 -32.37 -19.41
CA SER A 127 -41.83 -33.09 -19.71
C SER A 127 -41.73 -33.62 -21.14
N GLU A 128 -42.23 -34.83 -21.35
CA GLU A 128 -42.24 -35.45 -22.67
C GLU A 128 -42.80 -34.48 -23.73
N VAL A 129 -42.06 -34.27 -24.80
CA VAL A 129 -42.45 -33.38 -25.89
C VAL A 129 -43.66 -33.99 -26.58
N LYS A 130 -44.86 -33.55 -26.21
CA LYS A 130 -46.10 -33.93 -26.89
C LYS A 130 -46.05 -33.36 -28.31
N ARG A 131 -46.01 -34.24 -29.31
CA ARG A 131 -46.28 -33.86 -30.70
C ARG A 131 -47.77 -33.55 -30.80
N ILE A 132 -48.07 -32.26 -30.79
CA ILE A 132 -49.44 -31.76 -30.96
C ILE A 132 -49.70 -31.61 -32.45
N ASP A 133 -50.78 -32.21 -32.94
CA ASP A 133 -51.33 -31.85 -34.24
C ASP A 133 -51.99 -30.47 -34.14
N PRO A 134 -51.52 -29.45 -34.89
CA PRO A 134 -52.05 -28.09 -34.80
C PRO A 134 -53.55 -28.00 -35.08
N ALA A 135 -54.11 -28.89 -35.92
CA ALA A 135 -55.55 -28.90 -36.21
C ALA A 135 -56.38 -29.33 -34.99
N ALA A 136 -55.94 -30.39 -34.31
CA ALA A 136 -56.61 -30.88 -33.10
C ALA A 136 -56.56 -29.86 -31.96
N TYR A 137 -55.42 -29.18 -31.79
CA TYR A 137 -55.24 -28.15 -30.77
C TYR A 137 -56.13 -26.92 -31.00
N LEU A 138 -56.26 -26.45 -32.25
CA LEU A 138 -57.12 -25.32 -32.57
C LEU A 138 -58.60 -25.65 -32.36
N ALA A 139 -59.02 -26.87 -32.69
CA ALA A 139 -60.39 -27.33 -32.43
C ALA A 139 -60.69 -27.39 -30.93
N GLU A 140 -59.75 -27.93 -30.13
CA GLU A 140 -59.89 -27.99 -28.68
C GLU A 140 -59.87 -26.59 -28.04
N LYS A 141 -58.99 -25.68 -28.49
CA LYS A 141 -58.91 -24.29 -28.03
C LYS A 141 -60.20 -23.52 -28.34
N ALA A 142 -60.77 -23.73 -29.52
CA ALA A 142 -62.06 -23.15 -29.92
C ALA A 142 -63.22 -23.68 -29.07
N ALA A 143 -63.23 -24.99 -28.76
CA ALA A 143 -64.23 -25.59 -27.87
C ALA A 143 -64.13 -25.08 -26.42
N ARG A 144 -62.92 -24.74 -25.97
CA ARG A 144 -62.66 -24.17 -24.64
C ARG A 144 -62.96 -22.66 -24.54
N GLY A 145 -63.24 -21.99 -25.66
CA GLY A 145 -63.58 -20.57 -25.72
C GLY A 145 -62.39 -19.62 -25.56
N GLU A 146 -61.16 -20.12 -25.64
CA GLU A 146 -59.93 -19.33 -25.54
C GLU A 146 -59.60 -18.72 -26.91
N ARG A 147 -59.97 -17.45 -27.15
CA ARG A 147 -59.50 -16.69 -28.33
C ARG A 147 -58.04 -16.27 -28.14
#